data_AF-A0AAD7HIZ4-F1
#
_entry.id   AF-A0AAD7HIZ4-F1
#
_cell.length_a   1.000
_cell.length_b   1.000
_cell.length_c   1.000
_cell.angle_alpha   90.00
_cell.angle_beta   90.00
_cell.angle_gamma   90.00
#
_symmetry.space_group_name_H-M   'P 1'
#
loop_
_entity.id
_entity.type
_entity.pdbx_description
1 polymer ?
#
loop_
_entity_poly.entity_id
_entity_poly.type
_entity_poly.pdbx_seq_one_letter_code
_entity_poly.pdbx_strand_id
1 'polypeptide(L)' 'FCREALLRKDLHHPHILTFIGIDRESFPSSLCMVSPWMDHGTILNYLNAH' A
#
# COMPACT_ATOMS: atom_id res chain seq x y z
N PHE A 1 11.35 5.73 -2.30
CA PHE A 1 10.00 6.32 -2.12
C PHE A 1 9.38 6.89 -3.39
N CYS A 2 9.71 8.11 -3.85
CA CYS A 2 8.97 8.75 -4.96
C CYS A 2 8.98 7.95 -6.27
N ARG A 3 10.09 7.30 -6.61
CA ARG A 3 10.16 6.39 -7.77
C ARG A 3 9.21 5.20 -7.65
N GLU A 4 9.14 4.58 -6.46
CA GLU A 4 8.25 3.44 -6.20
C GLU A 4 6.78 3.87 -6.25
N ALA A 5 6.47 5.04 -5.69
CA ALA A 5 5.14 5.64 -5.73
C ALA A 5 4.71 5.93 -7.18
N LEU A 6 5.60 6.48 -8.01
CA LEU A 6 5.33 6.73 -9.44
C LEU A 6 5.10 5.43 -10.21
N LEU A 7 5.92 4.40 -9.98
CA LEU A 7 5.73 3.10 -10.63
C LEU A 7 4.40 2.43 -10.26
N ARG A 8 3.99 2.56 -9.00
CA ARG A 8 2.72 1.99 -8.51
C ARG A 8 1.50 2.78 -8.95
N LYS A 9 1.63 4.07 -9.26
CA LYS A 9 0.55 4.92 -9.76
C LYS A 9 -0.06 4.36 -11.04
N ASP A 10 0.77 3.86 -11.95
CA ASP A 10 0.30 3.45 -13.28
C ASP A 10 -0.07 1.95 -13.36
N LEU A 11 0.05 1.23 -12.24
CA LEU A 11 -0.15 -0.21 -12.18
C LEU A 11 -1.57 -0.56 -11.71
N HIS A 12 -2.46 -0.81 -12.65
CA HIS A 12 -3.86 -1.17 -12.40
C HIS A 12 -4.16 -2.61 -12.84
N HIS A 13 -4.23 -3.53 -11.88
CA HIS A 13 -4.54 -4.95 -12.12
C HIS A 13 -5.30 -5.55 -10.92
N PRO A 14 -6.30 -6.45 -11.12
CA PRO A 14 -7.13 -7.00 -10.04
C PRO A 14 -6.38 -7.77 -8.95
N HIS A 15 -5.19 -8.27 -9.24
CA HIS A 15 -4.37 -9.04 -8.29
C HIS A 15 -3.14 -8.28 -7.76
N ILE A 16 -3.09 -6.98 -7.99
CA ILE A 16 -2.03 -6.11 -7.48
C ILE A 16 -2.68 -5.11 -6.52
N LEU A 17 -2.13 -4.98 -5.32
CA LEU A 17 -2.64 -4.04 -4.33
C LEU A 17 -2.64 -2.63 -4.91
N THR A 18 -3.82 -2.02 -4.97
CA THR A 18 -3.99 -0.67 -5.49
C THR A 18 -3.27 0.36 -4.62
N PHE A 19 -2.62 1.30 -5.27
CA PHE A 19 -2.01 2.46 -4.64
C PHE A 19 -2.95 3.66 -4.74
N ILE A 20 -3.31 4.26 -3.60
CA ILE A 20 -4.25 5.40 -3.53
C ILE A 20 -3.50 6.72 -3.70
N GLY A 21 -2.36 6.88 -3.02
CA GLY A 21 -1.61 8.13 -3.06
C GLY A 21 -0.57 8.26 -1.96
N ILE A 22 -0.05 9.48 -1.81
CA ILE A 22 0.94 9.83 -0.78
C ILE A 22 0.31 10.74 0.26
N ASP A 23 0.42 10.35 1.52
CA ASP A 23 0.14 11.23 2.66
C ASP A 23 1.43 11.95 3.09
N ARG A 24 1.28 13.26 3.31
CA ARG A 24 2.34 14.19 3.71
C ARG A 24 2.01 14.94 5.00
N GLU A 25 0.79 14.81 5.51
CA GLU A 25 0.27 15.66 6.58
C GLU A 25 0.17 14.91 7.90
N SER A 26 -0.31 13.67 7.90
CA SER A 26 -0.52 12.93 9.15
C SER A 26 0.79 12.55 9.86
N PHE A 27 1.91 12.50 9.11
CA PHE A 27 3.23 12.12 9.61
C PHE A 27 4.27 13.17 9.19
N PRO A 28 4.44 14.27 9.97
CA PRO A 28 5.18 15.47 9.54
C PRO A 28 6.65 15.26 9.11
N SER A 29 7.26 14.15 9.51
CA SER A 29 8.65 13.81 9.21
C SER A 29 8.79 12.68 8.19
N SER A 30 7.70 12.26 7.54
CA SER A 30 7.70 11.08 6.67
C SER A 30 6.73 11.22 5.50
N LEU A 31 7.09 10.61 4.37
CA LEU A 31 6.16 10.41 3.27
C LEU A 31 5.56 9.01 3.40
N CYS A 32 4.24 8.91 3.35
CA CYS A 32 3.54 7.65 3.56
C CYS A 32 2.80 7.22 2.28
N MET A 33 3.00 5.98 1.85
CA MET A 33 2.18 5.40 0.77
C MET A 33 0.87 4.93 1.36
N VAL A 34 -0.24 5.28 0.72
CA VAL A 34 -1.58 4.91 1.12
C VAL A 34 -2.12 3.84 0.18
N SER A 35 -2.68 2.78 0.75
CA SER A 35 -3.37 1.69 0.05
C SER A 35 -4.65 1.33 0.79
N PRO A 36 -5.58 0.60 0.16
CA PRO A 36 -6.73 0.04 0.88
C PRO A 36 -6.27 -0.83 2.05
N TRP A 37 -7.09 -0.86 3.10
CA TRP A 37 -6.90 -1.79 4.20
C TRP A 37 -7.21 -3.21 3.76
N MET A 38 -6.38 -4.16 4.19
CA MET A 38 -6.53 -5.59 3.88
C MET A 38 -6.87 -6.32 5.18
N ASP A 39 -8.13 -6.69 5.38
CA ASP A 39 -8.61 -7.28 6.65
C ASP A 39 -7.85 -8.55 7.05
N HIS A 40 -7.42 -9.34 6.07
CA HIS A 40 -6.66 -10.57 6.27
C HIS A 40 -5.13 -10.35 6.32
N GLY A 41 -4.67 -9.11 6.13
CA GLY A 41 -3.26 -8.76 6.11
C GLY A 41 -2.47 -9.47 5.00
N THR A 42 -1.31 -10.01 5.34
CA THR A 42 -0.45 -10.76 4.41
C THR A 42 -0.85 -12.23 4.34
N ILE A 43 -0.42 -12.93 3.29
CA ILE A 43 -0.67 -14.37 3.15
C ILE A 43 -0.10 -15.17 4.32
N LEU A 44 1.08 -14.79 4.83
CA LEU A 44 1.68 -15.46 6.00
C LEU A 44 0.85 -15.24 7.26
N ASN A 45 0.35 -14.02 7.47
CA ASN A 45 -0.53 -13.74 8.61
C ASN A 45 -1.83 -14.55 8.53
N TYR A 46 -2.41 -14.62 7.34
CA TYR A 46 -3.65 -15.37 7.10
C TYR A 46 -3.45 -16.88 7.35
N LEU A 47 -2.36 -17.46 6.83
CA LEU A 47 -2.03 -18.88 6.97
C LEU A 47 -1.64 -19.28 8.40
N ASN A 48 -1.07 -18.38 9.20
CA ASN A 48 -0.75 -18.68 10.59
C ASN A 48 -1.99 -18.61 11.50
N ALA A 49 -3.08 -17.97 11.06
CA ALA A 49 -4.31 -17.80 11.82
C ALA A 49 -5.35 -18.91 11.58
N HIS A 50 -5.12 -19.80 10.60
CA HIS A 50 -6.03 -20.89 10.18
C HIS A 50 -5.27 -22.21 10.08
#